data_AF-A0A381VUJ7-F1
#
_entry.id   AF-A0A381VUJ7-F1
#
_cell.length_a   1.000
_cell.length_b   1.000
_cell.length_c   1.000
_cell.angle_alpha   90.00
_cell.angle_beta   90.00
_cell.angle_gamma   90.00
#
_symmetry.space_group_name_H-M   'P 1'
#
loop_
_entity.id
_entity.type
_entity.pdbx_description
1 polymer ?
#
loop_
_entity_poly.entity_id
_entity_poly.type
_entity_poly.pdbx_seq_one_letter_code
_entity_poly.pdbx_strand_id
1 'polypeptide(L)' 'MTIHMKDEILKTLVQSADAQIQKHTTNVEIHLQNPAGVAEHPDHLETIEKEIELIAKYIDIKSAIETQFGVEKTLLKE' A
#
# COMPACT_ATOMS: atom_id res chain seq x y z
N MET A 1 10.10 19.96 20.92
CA MET A 1 9.97 18.48 20.92
C MET A 1 8.65 17.98 20.33
N THR A 2 7.74 18.86 19.86
CA THR A 2 6.38 18.47 19.45
C THR A 2 6.19 18.37 17.93
N ILE A 3 7.02 19.06 17.15
CA ILE A 3 6.95 19.03 15.67
C ILE A 3 7.46 17.68 15.14
N HIS A 4 8.58 17.16 15.68
CA HIS A 4 9.15 15.88 15.25
C HIS A 4 8.22 14.68 15.39
N MET A 5 7.48 14.55 16.51
CA MET A 5 6.63 13.37 16.73
C MET A 5 5.45 13.32 15.75
N LYS A 6 4.85 14.47 15.42
CA LYS A 6 3.77 14.55 14.42
C LYS A 6 4.29 14.08 13.05
N ASP A 7 5.43 14.59 12.64
CA ASP A 7 6.02 14.30 11.34
C ASP A 7 6.47 12.84 11.23
N GLU A 8 7.03 12.27 12.31
CA GLU A 8 7.38 10.85 12.40
C GLU A 8 6.15 9.94 12.30
N ILE A 9 5.04 10.29 12.95
CA ILE A 9 3.78 9.54 12.85
C ILE A 9 3.27 9.57 11.40
N LEU A 10 3.21 10.75 10.78
CA LEU A 10 2.74 10.89 9.40
C LEU A 10 3.66 10.15 8.41
N LYS A 11 4.98 10.25 8.56
CA LYS A 11 5.97 9.49 7.78
C LYS A 11 5.74 7.99 7.93
N THR A 12 5.57 7.50 9.16
CA THR A 12 5.33 6.08 9.44
C THR A 12 4.05 5.58 8.78
N LEU A 13 2.97 6.38 8.81
CA LEU A 13 1.70 6.03 8.17
C LEU A 13 1.83 5.96 6.64
N VAL A 14 2.53 6.91 6.02
CA VAL A 14 2.81 6.89 4.57
C VAL A 14 3.64 5.66 4.20
N GLN A 15 4.71 5.37 4.93
CA GLN A 15 5.56 4.20 4.70
C GLN A 15 4.78 2.88 4.86
N SER A 16 3.89 2.80 5.85
CA SER A 16 3.02 1.64 6.03
C SER A 16 2.06 1.46 4.86
N ALA A 17 1.43 2.54 4.37
CA ALA A 17 0.58 2.49 3.18
C ALA A 17 1.37 2.04 1.93
N ASP A 18 2.58 2.56 1.72
CA ASP A 18 3.47 2.14 0.62
C ASP A 18 3.83 0.65 0.71
N ALA A 19 4.14 0.15 1.92
CA ALA A 19 4.43 -1.27 2.13
C ALA A 19 3.22 -2.16 1.80
N GLN A 20 2.00 -1.73 2.13
CA GLN A 20 0.79 -2.47 1.77
C GLN A 20 0.54 -2.44 0.25
N ILE A 21 0.71 -1.29 -0.42
CA ILE A 21 0.62 -1.19 -1.88
C ILE A 21 1.60 -2.17 -2.54
N GLN A 22 2.86 -2.18 -2.10
CA GLN A 22 3.88 -3.08 -2.65
C GLN A 22 3.54 -4.54 -2.41
N LYS A 23 3.09 -4.90 -1.20
CA LYS A 23 2.66 -6.26 -0.86
C LYS A 23 1.56 -6.75 -1.81
N HIS A 24 0.48 -5.97 -1.94
CA HIS A 24 -0.67 -6.37 -2.77
C HIS A 24 -0.31 -6.40 -4.26
N THR A 25 0.56 -5.48 -4.72
CA THR A 25 1.12 -5.52 -6.09
C THR A 25 1.91 -6.81 -6.33
N THR A 26 2.74 -7.22 -5.36
CA THR A 26 3.52 -8.46 -5.44
C THR A 26 2.61 -9.68 -5.49
N ASN A 27 1.52 -9.70 -4.73
CA ASN A 27 0.52 -10.77 -4.79
C ASN A 27 -0.12 -10.87 -6.18
N VAL A 28 -0.50 -9.74 -6.79
CA VAL A 28 -1.01 -9.71 -8.17
C VAL A 28 0.01 -10.27 -9.15
N GLU A 29 1.27 -9.86 -9.06
CA GLU A 29 2.34 -10.38 -9.94
C GLU A 29 2.52 -11.90 -9.79
N ILE A 30 2.49 -12.42 -8.55
CA ILE A 30 2.56 -13.86 -8.29
C ILE A 30 1.39 -14.60 -8.95
N HIS A 31 0.16 -14.08 -8.82
CA HIS A 31 -1.01 -14.68 -9.45
C HIS A 31 -0.96 -14.63 -10.99
N LEU A 32 -0.42 -13.55 -11.56
CA LEU A 32 -0.24 -13.40 -13.01
C LEU A 32 0.86 -14.31 -13.57
N GLN A 33 1.95 -14.52 -12.83
CA GLN A 33 3.09 -15.33 -13.26
C GLN A 33 2.90 -16.82 -12.99
N ASN A 34 2.14 -17.18 -11.95
CA ASN A 34 1.93 -18.56 -11.54
C ASN A 34 0.44 -18.87 -11.30
N PRO A 35 -0.37 -18.96 -12.38
CA PRO A 35 -1.79 -19.30 -12.27
C PRO A 35 -2.03 -20.70 -11.70
N ALA A 36 -1.00 -21.54 -11.52
CA ALA A 36 -1.13 -22.92 -11.05
C ALA A 36 -0.71 -23.16 -9.58
N GLY A 37 -0.37 -22.12 -8.79
CA GLY A 37 0.39 -22.31 -7.54
C GLY A 37 -0.29 -21.97 -6.21
N VAL A 38 -0.59 -23.04 -5.43
CA VAL A 38 -0.61 -23.20 -3.95
C VAL A 38 -1.96 -23.16 -3.21
N ALA A 39 -3.02 -22.54 -3.72
CA ALA A 39 -4.36 -22.72 -3.17
C ALA A 39 -5.32 -23.09 -4.28
N GLU A 40 -6.11 -24.13 -4.07
CA GLU A 40 -7.25 -24.53 -4.89
C GLU A 40 -8.38 -23.49 -4.78
N HIS A 41 -8.09 -22.20 -5.02
CA HIS A 41 -9.12 -21.21 -5.24
C HIS A 41 -9.41 -21.20 -6.75
N PRO A 42 -10.59 -21.69 -7.19
CA PRO A 42 -10.89 -21.82 -8.62
C PRO A 42 -10.97 -20.46 -9.34
N ASP A 43 -11.07 -19.37 -8.58
CA ASP A 43 -11.27 -18.02 -9.10
C ASP A 43 -10.06 -17.11 -8.83
N HIS A 44 -9.08 -17.20 -9.73
CA HIS A 44 -7.89 -16.34 -9.72
C HIS A 44 -8.23 -14.87 -10.01
N LEU A 45 -9.29 -14.63 -10.78
CA LEU A 45 -9.69 -13.26 -11.12
C LEU A 45 -10.30 -12.57 -9.91
N GLU A 46 -11.19 -13.23 -9.17
CA GLU A 46 -11.74 -12.69 -7.92
C GLU A 46 -10.64 -12.37 -6.90
N THR A 47 -9.60 -13.22 -6.83
CA THR A 47 -8.45 -12.99 -5.96
C THR A 47 -7.65 -11.75 -6.40
N ILE A 48 -7.36 -11.63 -7.70
CA ILE A 48 -6.67 -10.45 -8.24
C ILE A 48 -7.50 -9.18 -8.02
N GLU A 49 -8.82 -9.23 -8.23
CA GLU A 49 -9.72 -8.09 -8.00
C GLU A 49 -9.64 -7.59 -6.56
N LYS A 50 -9.69 -8.51 -5.58
CA LYS A 50 -9.52 -8.17 -4.16
C LYS A 50 -8.16 -7.53 -3.86
N GLU A 51 -7.09 -8.02 -4.48
CA GLU A 51 -5.76 -7.42 -4.32
C GLU A 51 -5.70 -6.00 -4.93
N ILE A 52 -6.34 -5.77 -6.08
CA ILE A 52 -6.45 -4.45 -6.71
C ILE A 52 -7.28 -3.47 -5.85
N GLU A 53 -8.39 -3.93 -5.27
CA GLU A 53 -9.20 -3.12 -4.34
C GLU A 53 -8.38 -2.67 -3.12
N LEU A 54 -7.54 -3.55 -2.59
CA LEU A 54 -6.64 -3.23 -1.48
C LEU A 54 -5.58 -2.21 -1.91
N ILE A 55 -4.99 -2.35 -3.11
CA ILE A 55 -4.07 -1.34 -3.67
C ILE A 55 -4.77 0.03 -3.75
N ALA A 56 -5.97 0.09 -4.33
CA ALA A 56 -6.73 1.33 -4.45
C ALA A 56 -7.00 1.97 -3.08
N LYS A 57 -7.45 1.17 -2.11
CA LYS A 57 -7.67 1.63 -0.72
C LYS A 57 -6.42 2.26 -0.11
N TYR A 58 -5.24 1.64 -0.26
CA TYR A 58 -4.02 2.18 0.34
C TYR A 58 -3.45 3.39 -0.42
N ILE A 59 -3.67 3.47 -1.73
CA ILE A 59 -3.41 4.69 -2.51
C ILE A 59 -4.24 5.85 -1.96
N ASP A 60 -5.53 5.63 -1.72
CA ASP A 60 -6.42 6.66 -1.18
C ASP A 60 -6.01 7.07 0.23
N ILE A 61 -5.63 6.13 1.10
CA ILE A 61 -5.12 6.43 2.44
C ILE A 61 -3.86 7.29 2.36
N LYS A 62 -2.88 6.89 1.53
CA LYS A 62 -1.65 7.66 1.34
C LYS A 62 -1.97 9.07 0.84
N SER A 63 -2.82 9.19 -0.18
CA SER A 63 -3.23 10.47 -0.74
C SER A 63 -3.94 11.35 0.30
N ALA A 64 -4.83 10.77 1.11
CA ALA A 64 -5.50 11.49 2.20
C ALA A 64 -4.48 12.02 3.23
N ILE A 65 -3.47 11.22 3.59
CA ILE A 65 -2.43 11.67 4.52
C ILE A 65 -1.62 12.83 3.93
N GLU A 66 -1.16 12.68 2.69
CA GLU A 66 -0.34 13.69 2.01
C GLU A 66 -1.12 15.00 1.79
N THR A 67 -2.39 14.91 1.40
CA THR A 67 -3.23 16.09 1.07
C THR A 67 -3.77 16.81 2.31
N GLN A 68 -4.23 16.08 3.32
CA GLN A 68 -4.86 16.69 4.51
C GLN A 68 -3.86 17.17 5.54
N PHE A 69 -2.67 16.55 5.61
CA PHE A 69 -1.69 16.85 6.65
C PHE A 69 -0.38 17.43 6.11
N GLY A 70 -0.21 17.51 4.78
CA GLY A 70 0.91 18.20 4.15
C GLY A 70 2.26 17.54 4.43
N VAL A 71 2.42 16.28 4.06
CA VAL A 71 3.70 15.56 4.21
C VAL A 71 4.65 16.00 3.09
N GLU A 72 5.66 16.80 3.41
CA GLU A 72 6.68 17.18 2.43
C GLU A 72 7.48 15.95 1.98
N LYS A 73 7.67 15.80 0.67
CA LYS A 73 8.51 14.75 0.07
C LYS A 73 9.94 14.70 0.63
N THR A 74 10.42 15.79 1.24
CA THR A 74 11.72 15.88 1.91
C THR A 74 11.81 14.93 3.11
N LEU A 75 10.72 14.73 3.85
CA LEU A 75 10.66 13.86 5.04
C LEU A 75 10.72 12.37 4.69
N LEU A 76 10.40 12.01 3.45
CA LEU A 76 10.38 10.63 2.94
C LEU A 76 11.74 10.17 2.37
N LYS A 77 12.72 11.08 2.25
CA LYS A 77 14.02 10.82 1.60
C LYS A 77 15.17 10.55 2.57
N GLU A 78 14.89 10.53 3.87
CA GLU A 78 15.84 10.16 4.93
C GLU A 78 15.64 8.71 5.38
#